data_AF-A0AA88APA4-F1
#
_entry.id   AF-A0AA88APA4-F1
#
_cell.length_a   1.000
_cell.length_b   1.000
_cell.length_c   1.000
_cell.angle_alpha   90.00
_cell.angle_beta   90.00
_cell.angle_gamma   90.00
#
_symmetry.space_group_name_H-M   'P 1'
#
loop_
_entity.id
_entity.type
_entity.pdbx_description
1 polymer ?
#
loop_
_entity_poly.entity_id
_entity_poly.type
_entity_poly.pdbx_seq_one_letter_code
_entity_poly.pdbx_strand_id
1 'polypeptide(L)'
;MADFHTSTHRAKWIFSPQELVDKYKAANQRAIQTLEKYGATLMEVDVDGTMSYPEPQVHAKDNADKHSRPKPLNLEEEQFIRVFYENKLQEVCNNFHFPHKIQATALIYFKRFYLQWSVMQHHPKNIMLTCIYAACKIEENHVSAEELGKGISQDHQMILNNEMISLEFDLIVYAPYRSVEGFIDDMEEFCGSKDDQDPALKNLHEAARMEVDKIMLTDAPLLFPPGQLALAALRSSNEIEQLISIRGNNLRIEKGGSKKREKKSKHKSKKSSDAPNLPSLNE
;
A
#
# COMPACT_ATOMS: atom_id res chain seq x y z
N MET A 1 18.41 -20.23 -2.25
CA MET A 1 17.42 -19.15 -2.15
C MET A 1 16.37 -19.37 -3.22
N ALA A 2 15.09 -19.25 -2.89
CA ALA A 2 14.03 -19.33 -3.89
C ALA A 2 14.08 -18.07 -4.78
N ASP A 3 14.09 -18.28 -6.10
CA ASP A 3 14.07 -17.22 -7.12
C ASP A 3 12.62 -16.79 -7.39
N PHE A 4 12.41 -15.49 -7.60
CA PHE A 4 11.11 -14.96 -7.99
C PHE A 4 10.61 -15.59 -9.29
N HIS A 5 11.49 -15.88 -10.25
CA HIS A 5 11.09 -16.40 -11.56
C HIS A 5 10.38 -17.75 -11.51
N THR A 6 10.79 -18.61 -10.58
CA THR A 6 10.21 -19.94 -10.36
C THR A 6 9.20 -19.97 -9.20
N SER A 7 8.88 -18.81 -8.61
CA SER A 7 8.03 -18.72 -7.43
C SER A 7 6.54 -18.84 -7.75
N THR A 8 5.75 -19.31 -6.78
CA THR A 8 4.28 -19.29 -6.87
C THR A 8 3.73 -17.87 -6.88
N HIS A 9 4.42 -16.92 -6.25
CA HIS A 9 4.11 -15.49 -6.33
C HIS A 9 4.02 -15.05 -7.79
N ARG A 10 5.07 -15.27 -8.59
CA ARG A 10 5.06 -14.89 -9.99
C ARG A 10 4.00 -15.64 -10.78
N ALA A 11 3.87 -16.95 -10.56
CA ALA A 11 2.99 -17.80 -11.36
C ALA A 11 1.50 -17.56 -11.13
N LYS A 12 1.09 -17.19 -9.92
CA LYS A 12 -0.33 -17.12 -9.53
C LYS A 12 -0.83 -15.73 -9.14
N TRP A 13 0.08 -14.82 -8.80
CA TRP A 13 -0.27 -13.56 -8.11
C TRP A 13 0.22 -12.31 -8.85
N ILE A 14 0.73 -12.46 -10.08
CA ILE A 14 1.00 -11.36 -11.00
C ILE A 14 0.01 -11.46 -12.16
N PHE A 15 -0.77 -10.40 -12.37
CA PHE A 15 -1.89 -10.37 -13.32
C PHE A 15 -1.70 -9.28 -14.37
N SER A 16 -2.41 -9.42 -15.48
CA SER A 16 -2.68 -8.28 -16.36
C SER A 16 -3.72 -7.33 -15.73
N PRO A 17 -3.74 -6.04 -16.14
CA PRO A 17 -4.73 -5.08 -15.63
C PRO A 17 -6.19 -5.54 -15.83
N GLN A 18 -6.48 -6.20 -16.95
CA GLN A 18 -7.82 -6.69 -17.25
C GLN A 18 -8.23 -7.85 -16.33
N GLU A 19 -7.34 -8.84 -16.15
CA GLU A 19 -7.58 -9.97 -15.25
C GLU A 19 -7.80 -9.51 -13.81
N LEU A 20 -7.05 -8.49 -13.36
CA LEU A 20 -7.19 -7.93 -12.02
C LEU A 20 -8.59 -7.33 -11.81
N VAL A 21 -9.05 -6.51 -12.77
CA VAL A 21 -10.39 -5.93 -12.76
C VAL A 21 -11.47 -7.02 -12.78
N ASP A 22 -11.27 -8.06 -13.59
CA ASP A 22 -12.23 -9.16 -13.72
C ASP A 22 -12.29 -10.02 -12.45
N LYS A 23 -11.18 -10.20 -11.72
CA LYS A 23 -11.19 -10.83 -10.40
C LYS A 23 -12.02 -10.04 -9.38
N TYR A 24 -11.84 -8.73 -9.29
CA TYR A 24 -12.65 -7.89 -8.39
C TYR A 24 -14.13 -7.94 -8.76
N LYS A 25 -14.46 -7.88 -10.06
CA LYS A 25 -15.83 -8.06 -10.55
C LYS A 25 -16.42 -9.40 -10.14
N ALA A 26 -15.67 -10.49 -10.33
CA ALA A 26 -16.13 -11.83 -9.98
C ALA A 26 -16.35 -12.01 -8.46
N ALA A 27 -15.49 -11.42 -7.62
CA ALA A 27 -15.67 -11.44 -6.16
C ALA A 27 -16.91 -10.64 -5.73
N ASN A 28 -17.08 -9.42 -6.24
CA ASN A 28 -18.26 -8.59 -5.97
C ASN A 28 -19.56 -9.26 -6.43
N GLN A 29 -19.60 -9.80 -7.65
CA GLN A 29 -20.78 -10.49 -8.18
C GLN A 29 -21.16 -11.71 -7.35
N ARG A 30 -20.19 -12.52 -6.90
CA ARG A 30 -20.46 -13.64 -5.99
C ARG A 30 -21.08 -13.16 -4.69
N ALA A 31 -20.56 -12.08 -4.11
CA ALA A 31 -21.12 -11.52 -2.88
C ALA A 31 -22.53 -10.95 -3.06
N ILE A 32 -22.83 -10.29 -4.19
CA ILE A 32 -24.18 -9.83 -4.52
C ILE A 32 -25.14 -11.02 -4.64
N GLN A 33 -24.74 -12.10 -5.33
CA GLN A 33 -25.56 -13.31 -5.43
C GLN A 33 -25.81 -13.95 -4.06
N THR A 34 -24.81 -13.93 -3.16
CA THR A 34 -24.99 -14.38 -1.77
C THR A 34 -26.00 -13.51 -1.03
N LEU A 35 -25.89 -12.17 -1.16
CA LEU A 35 -26.85 -11.23 -0.56
C LEU A 35 -28.28 -11.48 -1.04
N GLU A 36 -28.46 -11.71 -2.34
CA GLU A 36 -29.77 -11.98 -2.94
C GLU A 36 -30.39 -13.30 -2.47
N LYS A 37 -29.56 -14.33 -2.29
CA LYS A 37 -29.99 -15.67 -1.86
C LYS A 37 -30.29 -15.77 -0.38
N TYR A 38 -29.45 -15.21 0.48
CA TYR A 38 -29.50 -15.42 1.93
C TYR A 38 -29.98 -14.18 2.71
N GLY A 39 -30.02 -13.00 2.08
CA GLY A 39 -30.38 -11.72 2.73
C GLY A 39 -29.24 -11.08 3.52
N ALA A 40 -28.11 -11.78 3.68
CA ALA A 40 -26.89 -11.31 4.32
C ALA A 40 -25.65 -11.85 3.58
N THR A 41 -24.52 -11.16 3.70
CA THR A 41 -23.25 -11.53 3.05
C THR A 41 -22.15 -11.92 4.02
N LEU A 42 -22.24 -11.47 5.28
CA LEU A 42 -21.20 -11.67 6.27
C LEU A 42 -21.05 -13.17 6.54
N MET A 43 -19.91 -13.73 6.18
CA MET A 43 -19.66 -15.14 6.41
C MET A 43 -19.11 -15.32 7.83
N GLU A 44 -19.63 -16.31 8.53
CA GLU A 44 -19.07 -16.75 9.80
C GLU A 44 -18.03 -17.85 9.54
N VAL A 45 -17.04 -17.85 10.43
CA VAL A 45 -15.90 -18.75 10.35
C VAL A 45 -15.93 -19.54 11.63
N ASP A 46 -16.18 -20.83 11.51
CA ASP A 46 -16.20 -21.73 12.65
C ASP A 46 -14.79 -21.91 13.21
N VAL A 47 -14.69 -22.45 14.43
CA VAL A 47 -13.39 -22.71 15.10
C VAL A 47 -12.51 -23.68 14.30
N ASP A 48 -13.13 -24.57 13.52
CA ASP A 48 -12.44 -25.51 12.62
C ASP A 48 -12.04 -24.87 11.29
N GLY A 49 -12.31 -23.57 11.13
CA GLY A 49 -12.08 -22.75 9.94
C GLY A 49 -13.00 -23.08 8.75
N THR A 50 -14.05 -23.89 8.97
CA THR A 50 -15.14 -24.05 8.00
C THR A 50 -15.93 -22.75 7.86
N MET A 51 -16.34 -22.47 6.62
CA MET A 51 -17.09 -21.27 6.28
C MET A 51 -18.56 -21.63 6.20
N SER A 52 -19.37 -21.07 7.08
CA SER A 52 -20.82 -21.24 7.05
C SER A 52 -21.47 -20.03 6.35
N TYR A 53 -22.43 -20.31 5.47
CA TYR A 53 -23.26 -19.25 4.91
C TYR A 53 -24.24 -18.78 5.98
N PRO A 54 -24.62 -17.48 5.98
CA PRO A 54 -25.70 -16.99 6.82
C PRO A 54 -26.94 -17.86 6.66
N GLU A 55 -27.62 -18.19 7.77
CA GLU A 55 -28.89 -18.91 7.69
C GLU A 55 -29.87 -18.11 6.83
N PRO A 56 -30.49 -18.72 5.81
CA PRO A 56 -31.45 -18.02 4.98
C PRO A 56 -32.64 -17.57 5.85
N GLN A 57 -32.93 -16.26 5.84
CA GLN A 57 -34.11 -15.71 6.51
C GLN A 57 -35.39 -16.13 5.75
N VAL A 58 -35.85 -17.37 5.92
CA VAL A 58 -37.04 -17.92 5.25
C VAL A 58 -38.36 -17.40 5.88
N HIS A 59 -38.31 -16.68 7.00
CA HIS A 59 -39.51 -16.24 7.73
C HIS A 59 -39.52 -14.75 8.11
N ALA A 60 -39.33 -13.86 7.14
CA ALA A 60 -39.91 -12.52 7.22
C ALA A 60 -41.01 -12.44 6.16
N LYS A 61 -42.26 -12.50 6.64
CA LYS A 61 -43.53 -12.42 5.91
C LYS A 61 -43.45 -11.61 4.61
N ASP A 62 -44.18 -12.06 3.60
CA ASP A 62 -44.45 -11.49 2.27
C ASP A 62 -44.91 -10.00 2.22
N ASN A 63 -44.69 -9.19 3.25
CA ASN A 63 -45.06 -7.77 3.33
C ASN A 63 -44.05 -6.96 4.17
N ALA A 64 -42.75 -7.05 3.86
CA ALA A 64 -41.77 -6.07 4.30
C ALA A 64 -41.14 -5.43 3.06
N ASP A 65 -41.25 -4.10 2.99
CA ASP A 65 -40.89 -3.26 1.85
C ASP A 65 -39.59 -3.69 1.15
N LYS A 66 -39.61 -3.67 -0.19
CA LYS A 66 -38.41 -3.77 -1.04
C LYS A 66 -37.31 -2.74 -0.69
N HIS A 67 -37.58 -1.83 0.25
CA HIS A 67 -36.68 -0.83 0.82
C HIS A 67 -35.85 -1.31 2.03
N SER A 68 -36.07 -2.52 2.58
CA SER A 68 -35.33 -2.99 3.77
C SER A 68 -34.11 -3.87 3.45
N ARG A 69 -33.86 -4.25 2.19
CA ARG A 69 -32.67 -5.05 1.84
C ARG A 69 -31.45 -4.13 1.73
N PRO A 70 -30.32 -4.46 2.38
CA PRO A 70 -29.09 -3.68 2.26
C PRO A 70 -28.73 -3.51 0.79
N LYS A 71 -28.45 -2.28 0.36
CA LYS A 71 -27.99 -2.03 -1.00
C LYS A 71 -26.58 -2.64 -1.13
N PRO A 72 -26.32 -3.50 -2.14
CA PRO A 72 -24.99 -4.03 -2.35
C PRO A 72 -24.01 -2.91 -2.70
N LEU A 73 -22.76 -3.09 -2.29
CA LEU A 73 -21.68 -2.19 -2.65
C LEU A 73 -21.30 -2.37 -4.12
N ASN A 74 -21.04 -1.26 -4.79
CA ASN A 74 -20.45 -1.27 -6.12
C ASN A 74 -18.91 -1.41 -6.04
N LEU A 75 -18.25 -1.60 -7.19
CA LEU A 75 -16.80 -1.84 -7.24
C LEU A 75 -15.96 -0.67 -6.74
N GLU A 76 -16.39 0.57 -6.97
CA GLU A 76 -15.69 1.78 -6.55
C GLU A 76 -15.78 1.96 -5.02
N GLU A 77 -16.95 1.68 -4.45
CA GLU A 77 -17.17 1.67 -3.00
C GLU A 77 -16.30 0.61 -2.32
N GLU A 78 -16.25 -0.61 -2.87
CA GLU A 78 -15.36 -1.65 -2.37
C GLU A 78 -13.89 -1.24 -2.48
N GLN A 79 -13.48 -0.64 -3.60
CA GLN A 79 -12.11 -0.16 -3.80
C GLN A 79 -11.74 0.90 -2.77
N PHE A 80 -12.61 1.87 -2.53
CA PHE A 80 -12.37 2.92 -1.53
C PHE A 80 -12.16 2.33 -0.13
N ILE A 81 -13.00 1.37 0.25
CA ILE A 81 -12.87 0.67 1.53
C ILE A 81 -11.55 -0.09 1.60
N ARG A 82 -11.16 -0.84 0.56
CA ARG A 82 -9.88 -1.55 0.53
C ARG A 82 -8.71 -0.60 0.70
N VAL A 83 -8.64 0.48 -0.09
CA VAL A 83 -7.55 1.48 -0.02
C VAL A 83 -7.51 2.13 1.37
N PHE A 84 -8.66 2.43 1.97
CA PHE A 84 -8.70 2.97 3.34
C PHE A 84 -8.05 2.01 4.35
N TYR A 85 -8.37 0.72 4.28
CA TYR A 85 -7.81 -0.27 5.20
C TYR A 85 -6.35 -0.64 4.89
N GLU A 86 -5.90 -0.53 3.64
CA GLU A 86 -4.47 -0.65 3.30
C GLU A 86 -3.64 0.47 3.96
N ASN A 87 -4.15 1.71 3.96
CA ASN A 87 -3.51 2.81 4.69
C ASN A 87 -3.51 2.56 6.21
N LYS A 88 -4.64 2.10 6.77
CA LYS A 88 -4.71 1.73 8.18
C LYS A 88 -3.77 0.59 8.55
N LEU A 89 -3.57 -0.37 7.65
CA LEU A 89 -2.60 -1.46 7.85
C LEU A 89 -1.19 -0.89 8.04
N GLN A 90 -0.75 0.02 7.17
CA GLN A 90 0.55 0.69 7.32
C GLN A 90 0.64 1.48 8.64
N GLU A 91 -0.39 2.24 9.00
CA GLU A 91 -0.41 2.96 10.29
C GLU A 91 -0.24 2.02 11.48
N VAL A 92 -0.93 0.87 11.46
CA VAL A 92 -0.80 -0.15 12.51
C VAL A 92 0.62 -0.71 12.54
N CYS A 93 1.18 -1.12 11.40
CA CYS A 93 2.55 -1.62 11.35
C CYS A 93 3.56 -0.60 11.88
N ASN A 94 3.39 0.67 11.54
CA ASN A 94 4.24 1.76 12.04
C ASN A 94 4.10 1.96 13.56
N ASN A 95 2.88 1.92 14.10
CA ASN A 95 2.65 2.08 15.54
C ASN A 95 3.27 0.94 16.36
N PHE A 96 3.26 -0.27 15.83
CA PHE A 96 3.93 -1.43 16.43
C PHE A 96 5.42 -1.52 16.09
N HIS A 97 5.95 -0.56 15.31
CA HIS A 97 7.35 -0.51 14.88
C HIS A 97 7.79 -1.79 14.15
N PHE A 98 6.89 -2.39 13.36
CA PHE A 98 7.20 -3.58 12.59
C PHE A 98 8.15 -3.26 11.43
N PRO A 99 9.10 -4.15 11.11
CA PRO A 99 9.93 -4.01 9.92
C PRO A 99 9.09 -3.92 8.64
N HIS A 100 9.58 -3.16 7.65
CA HIS A 100 8.92 -3.03 6.33
C HIS A 100 8.62 -4.38 5.67
N LYS A 101 9.45 -5.40 5.91
CA LYS A 101 9.22 -6.76 5.41
C LYS A 101 7.85 -7.30 5.86
N ILE A 102 7.51 -7.15 7.14
CA ILE A 102 6.22 -7.59 7.70
C ILE A 102 5.07 -6.77 7.12
N GLN A 103 5.21 -5.45 7.10
CA GLN A 103 4.21 -4.55 6.51
C GLN A 103 3.91 -4.93 5.05
N ALA A 104 4.95 -5.16 4.25
CA ALA A 104 4.82 -5.52 2.85
C ALA A 104 4.12 -6.87 2.67
N THR A 105 4.49 -7.86 3.48
CA THR A 105 3.86 -9.18 3.47
C THR A 105 2.38 -9.10 3.85
N ALA A 106 2.06 -8.36 4.90
CA ALA A 106 0.68 -8.15 5.33
C ALA A 106 -0.16 -7.42 4.26
N LEU A 107 0.39 -6.39 3.60
CA LEU A 107 -0.29 -5.69 2.49
C LEU A 107 -0.56 -6.61 1.31
N ILE A 108 0.42 -7.42 0.92
CA ILE A 108 0.24 -8.38 -0.18
C ILE A 108 -0.84 -9.41 0.19
N TYR A 109 -0.82 -9.94 1.42
CA TYR A 109 -1.86 -10.85 1.88
C TYR A 109 -3.25 -10.21 1.85
N PHE A 110 -3.39 -8.99 2.36
CA PHE A 110 -4.64 -8.26 2.35
C PHE A 110 -5.18 -8.06 0.92
N LYS A 111 -4.30 -7.67 0.00
CA LYS A 111 -4.64 -7.50 -1.42
C LYS A 111 -5.07 -8.82 -2.06
N ARG A 112 -4.31 -9.90 -1.83
CA ARG A 112 -4.62 -11.24 -2.36
C ARG A 112 -5.95 -11.78 -1.84
N PHE A 113 -6.22 -11.58 -0.55
CA PHE A 113 -7.48 -11.99 0.07
C PHE A 113 -8.69 -11.35 -0.64
N TYR A 114 -8.64 -10.04 -0.86
CA TYR A 114 -9.74 -9.30 -1.50
C TYR A 114 -9.81 -9.43 -3.03
N LEU A 115 -8.92 -10.22 -3.66
CA LEU A 115 -9.14 -10.71 -5.01
C LEU A 115 -10.07 -11.92 -5.04
N GLN A 116 -10.13 -12.67 -3.94
CA GLN A 116 -10.95 -13.88 -3.82
C GLN A 116 -12.27 -13.61 -3.11
N TRP A 117 -12.32 -12.61 -2.24
CA TRP A 117 -13.49 -12.30 -1.41
C TRP A 117 -13.88 -10.83 -1.52
N SER A 118 -15.16 -10.54 -1.34
CA SER A 118 -15.66 -9.16 -1.25
C SER A 118 -15.54 -8.62 0.18
N VAL A 119 -15.41 -7.29 0.32
CA VAL A 119 -15.52 -6.60 1.62
C VAL A 119 -16.89 -6.78 2.27
N MET A 120 -17.92 -7.13 1.50
CA MET A 120 -19.25 -7.45 2.01
C MET A 120 -19.29 -8.80 2.75
N GLN A 121 -18.35 -9.70 2.44
CA GLN A 121 -18.30 -11.04 3.04
C GLN A 121 -17.43 -11.10 4.28
N HIS A 122 -16.30 -10.39 4.26
CA HIS A 122 -15.35 -10.35 5.36
C HIS A 122 -14.99 -8.91 5.70
N HIS A 123 -15.15 -8.57 6.98
CA HIS A 123 -14.92 -7.22 7.46
C HIS A 123 -13.41 -6.85 7.37
N PRO A 124 -13.02 -5.81 6.63
CA PRO A 124 -11.62 -5.45 6.39
C PRO A 124 -10.78 -5.19 7.63
N LYS A 125 -11.38 -4.67 8.71
CA LYS A 125 -10.69 -4.51 10.00
C LYS A 125 -10.13 -5.85 10.52
N ASN A 126 -10.91 -6.92 10.42
CA ASN A 126 -10.52 -8.22 10.97
C ASN A 126 -9.49 -8.89 10.07
N ILE A 127 -9.71 -8.83 8.75
CA ILE A 127 -8.77 -9.37 7.76
C ILE A 127 -7.43 -8.65 7.82
N MET A 128 -7.41 -7.32 7.95
CA MET A 128 -6.19 -6.54 8.14
C MET A 128 -5.36 -7.05 9.32
N LEU A 129 -5.97 -7.20 10.49
CA LEU A 129 -5.29 -7.72 11.69
C LEU A 129 -4.77 -9.14 11.50
N THR A 130 -5.57 -9.98 10.86
CA THR A 130 -5.22 -11.36 10.54
C THR A 130 -4.02 -11.43 9.60
N CYS A 131 -3.98 -10.59 8.55
CA CYS A 131 -2.86 -10.51 7.62
C CYS A 131 -1.58 -10.04 8.32
N ILE A 132 -1.66 -9.06 9.24
CA ILE A 132 -0.52 -8.61 10.05
C ILE A 132 -0.02 -9.74 10.94
N TYR A 133 -0.93 -10.41 11.65
CA TYR A 133 -0.57 -11.52 12.53
C TYR A 133 0.08 -12.69 11.79
N ALA A 134 -0.49 -13.09 10.65
CA ALA A 134 0.08 -14.12 9.78
C ALA A 134 1.44 -13.71 9.22
N ALA A 135 1.61 -12.44 8.80
CA ALA A 135 2.89 -11.93 8.34
C ALA A 135 3.96 -11.98 9.44
N CYS A 136 3.62 -11.60 10.67
CA CYS A 136 4.52 -11.71 11.82
C CYS A 136 4.99 -13.15 12.04
N LYS A 137 4.08 -14.12 12.02
CA LYS A 137 4.41 -15.55 12.14
C LYS A 137 5.38 -16.02 11.05
N ILE A 138 5.10 -15.69 9.79
CA ILE A 138 5.90 -16.15 8.64
C ILE A 138 7.26 -15.48 8.56
N GLU A 139 7.34 -14.23 8.99
CA GLU A 139 8.60 -13.48 9.06
C GLU A 139 9.35 -13.69 10.39
N GLU A 140 8.95 -14.70 11.17
CA GLU A 140 9.56 -15.13 12.44
C GLU A 140 9.61 -14.01 13.50
N ASN A 141 8.70 -13.04 13.42
CA ASN A 141 8.51 -11.99 14.43
C ASN A 141 7.37 -12.38 15.38
N HIS A 142 7.69 -12.60 16.64
CA HIS A 142 6.74 -13.13 17.61
C HIS A 142 5.93 -12.00 18.24
N VAL A 143 4.66 -11.90 17.87
CA VAL A 143 3.67 -10.99 18.44
C VAL A 143 2.45 -11.78 18.83
N SER A 144 1.92 -11.58 20.04
CA SER A 144 0.70 -12.27 20.45
C SER A 144 -0.54 -11.66 19.80
N ALA A 145 -1.54 -12.48 19.49
CA ALA A 145 -2.82 -11.99 18.96
C ALA A 145 -3.51 -11.05 19.96
N GLU A 146 -3.30 -11.25 21.26
CA GLU A 146 -3.80 -10.36 22.31
C GLU A 146 -3.19 -8.96 22.26
N GLU A 147 -1.88 -8.83 22.09
CA GLU A 147 -1.21 -7.53 21.98
C GLU A 147 -1.70 -6.76 20.75
N LEU A 148 -1.84 -7.46 19.62
CA LEU A 148 -2.35 -6.86 18.39
C LEU A 148 -3.82 -6.44 18.53
N GLY A 149 -4.65 -7.28 19.17
CA GLY A 149 -6.06 -6.99 19.46
C GLY A 149 -6.25 -5.81 20.43
N LYS A 150 -5.44 -5.75 21.50
CA LYS A 150 -5.45 -4.65 22.50
C LYS A 150 -5.14 -3.31 21.85
N GLY A 151 -4.14 -3.26 20.95
CA GLY A 151 -3.76 -2.01 20.27
C GLY A 151 -4.89 -1.39 19.43
N ILE A 152 -5.86 -2.19 18.96
CA ILE A 152 -6.89 -1.76 17.99
C ILE A 152 -8.32 -1.98 18.54
N SER A 153 -8.44 -2.34 19.82
CA SER A 153 -9.70 -2.63 20.51
C SER A 153 -10.54 -3.66 19.72
N GLN A 154 -9.92 -4.79 19.38
CA GLN A 154 -10.56 -5.94 18.77
C GLN A 154 -10.34 -7.19 19.60
N ASP A 155 -11.35 -8.07 19.58
CA ASP A 155 -11.24 -9.37 20.20
C ASP A 155 -10.21 -10.22 19.44
N HIS A 156 -9.25 -10.79 20.16
CA HIS A 156 -8.17 -11.57 19.58
C HIS A 156 -8.71 -12.86 18.93
N GLN A 157 -9.85 -13.38 19.39
CA GLN A 157 -10.50 -14.55 18.79
C GLN A 157 -10.88 -14.32 17.33
N MET A 158 -11.27 -13.09 16.97
CA MET A 158 -11.58 -12.74 15.58
C MET A 158 -10.34 -12.80 14.68
N ILE A 159 -9.15 -12.53 15.23
CA ILE A 159 -7.89 -12.64 14.49
C ILE A 159 -7.56 -14.12 14.24
N LEU A 160 -7.76 -14.95 15.27
CA LEU A 160 -7.45 -16.39 15.22
C LEU A 160 -8.42 -17.15 14.32
N ASN A 161 -9.73 -16.87 14.40
CA ASN A 161 -10.74 -17.55 13.58
C ASN A 161 -10.49 -17.31 12.08
N ASN A 162 -10.07 -16.10 11.71
CA ASN A 162 -9.80 -15.77 10.32
C ASN A 162 -8.42 -16.25 9.82
N GLU A 163 -7.54 -16.76 10.69
CA GLU A 163 -6.16 -17.15 10.34
C GLU A 163 -6.11 -18.20 9.22
N MET A 164 -7.09 -19.11 9.20
CA MET A 164 -7.13 -20.21 8.24
C MET A 164 -7.61 -19.78 6.85
N ILE A 165 -8.17 -18.58 6.70
CA ILE A 165 -8.90 -18.19 5.50
C ILE A 165 -7.94 -17.56 4.49
N SER A 166 -7.61 -18.38 3.49
CA SER A 166 -7.54 -17.95 2.08
C SER A 166 -6.33 -17.11 1.65
N LEU A 167 -5.12 -17.65 1.85
CA LEU A 167 -3.94 -17.26 1.06
C LEU A 167 -3.49 -18.36 0.09
N GLU A 168 -4.31 -19.38 -0.16
CA GLU A 168 -3.97 -20.60 -0.92
C GLU A 168 -2.66 -21.27 -0.45
N PHE A 169 -2.24 -20.99 0.78
CA PHE A 169 -0.94 -21.38 1.35
C PHE A 169 0.28 -20.87 0.57
N ASP A 170 0.13 -19.86 -0.29
CA ASP A 170 1.23 -19.18 -0.99
C ASP A 170 1.83 -18.06 -0.11
N LEU A 171 2.44 -18.48 1.00
CA LEU A 171 2.91 -17.59 2.07
C LEU A 171 4.23 -16.86 1.73
N ILE A 172 5.02 -17.39 0.80
CA ILE A 172 6.28 -16.74 0.40
C ILE A 172 5.97 -15.58 -0.55
N VAL A 173 6.25 -14.37 -0.09
CA VAL A 173 6.09 -13.13 -0.86
C VAL A 173 7.43 -12.49 -1.16
N TYR A 174 7.47 -11.70 -2.23
CA TYR A 174 8.65 -11.00 -2.69
C TYR A 174 8.30 -9.52 -2.79
N ALA A 175 8.69 -8.76 -1.78
CA ALA A 175 8.48 -7.32 -1.74
C ALA A 175 9.68 -6.57 -2.35
N PRO A 176 9.46 -5.38 -2.93
CA PRO A 176 10.51 -4.64 -3.65
C PRO A 176 11.63 -4.08 -2.77
N TYR A 177 11.48 -4.00 -1.44
CA TYR A 177 12.52 -3.43 -0.54
C TYR A 177 13.88 -4.11 -0.70
N ARG A 178 13.90 -5.45 -0.77
CA ARG A 178 15.15 -6.21 -0.95
C ARG A 178 15.78 -5.96 -2.33
N SER A 179 14.96 -5.74 -3.35
CA SER A 179 15.45 -5.38 -4.67
C SER A 179 16.02 -3.95 -4.70
N VAL A 180 15.44 -3.01 -3.94
CA VAL A 180 16.01 -1.67 -3.78
C VAL A 180 17.40 -1.75 -3.14
N GLU A 181 17.55 -2.53 -2.05
CA GLU A 181 18.85 -2.75 -1.39
C GLU A 181 19.89 -3.28 -2.39
N GLY A 182 19.56 -4.34 -3.13
CA GLY A 182 20.48 -4.90 -4.11
C GLY A 182 20.89 -3.91 -5.21
N PHE A 183 19.98 -3.07 -5.69
CA PHE A 183 20.34 -2.03 -6.66
C PHE A 183 21.22 -0.93 -6.08
N ILE A 184 21.03 -0.56 -4.81
CA ILE A 184 21.91 0.41 -4.13
C ILE A 184 23.30 -0.19 -3.96
N ASP A 185 23.40 -1.46 -3.55
CA ASP A 185 24.68 -2.18 -3.43
C ASP A 185 25.43 -2.23 -4.78
N ASP A 186 24.72 -2.54 -5.88
CA ASP A 186 25.28 -2.53 -7.23
C ASP A 186 25.81 -1.13 -7.63
N MET A 187 25.13 -0.06 -7.20
CA MET A 187 25.53 1.32 -7.47
C MET A 187 26.76 1.72 -6.65
N GLU A 188 26.83 1.30 -5.39
CA GLU A 188 28.00 1.49 -4.52
C GLU A 188 29.24 0.81 -5.11
N GLU A 189 29.10 -0.42 -5.59
CA GLU A 189 30.19 -1.17 -6.25
C GLU A 189 30.64 -0.45 -7.53
N PHE A 190 29.70 -0.03 -8.39
CA PHE A 190 30.02 0.64 -9.64
C PHE A 190 30.71 2.01 -9.43
N CYS A 191 30.33 2.75 -8.40
CA CYS A 191 30.94 4.05 -8.08
C CYS A 191 32.33 3.94 -7.43
N GLY A 192 32.77 2.74 -7.04
CA GLY A 192 34.10 2.51 -6.45
C GLY A 192 34.27 3.17 -5.07
N SER A 193 33.16 3.48 -4.40
CA SER A 193 33.10 4.04 -3.05
C SER A 193 33.57 2.97 -2.05
N LYS A 194 34.89 2.95 -1.77
CA LYS A 194 35.48 2.13 -0.69
C LYS A 194 35.27 2.72 0.70
N ASP A 195 34.83 3.97 0.78
CA ASP A 195 34.37 4.56 2.03
C ASP A 195 32.90 4.22 2.21
N ASP A 196 32.65 3.47 3.29
CA ASP A 196 31.35 3.32 3.92
C ASP A 196 30.60 4.66 3.87
N GLN A 197 29.44 4.67 3.22
CA GLN A 197 28.41 5.71 3.35
C GLN A 197 28.60 7.00 2.49
N ASP A 198 28.41 6.94 1.17
CA ASP A 198 28.08 8.17 0.43
C ASP A 198 26.70 8.67 0.94
N PRO A 199 26.62 9.83 1.62
CA PRO A 199 25.36 10.33 2.16
C PRO A 199 24.29 10.50 1.08
N ALA A 200 24.69 10.70 -0.19
CA ALA A 200 23.76 10.75 -1.30
C ALA A 200 23.06 9.40 -1.55
N LEU A 201 23.80 8.29 -1.51
CA LEU A 201 23.21 6.95 -1.73
C LEU A 201 22.33 6.54 -0.57
N LYS A 202 22.68 6.90 0.67
CA LYS A 202 21.79 6.72 1.82
C LYS A 202 20.50 7.50 1.70
N ASN A 203 20.58 8.79 1.36
CA ASN A 203 19.38 9.61 1.16
C ASN A 203 18.50 9.05 0.03
N LEU A 204 19.12 8.59 -1.06
CA LEU A 204 18.39 7.94 -2.15
C LEU A 204 17.73 6.64 -1.70
N HIS A 205 18.42 5.81 -0.92
CA HIS A 205 17.88 4.56 -0.40
C HIS A 205 16.67 4.81 0.52
N GLU A 206 16.76 5.77 1.43
CA GLU A 206 15.65 6.17 2.30
C GLU A 206 14.48 6.73 1.48
N ALA A 207 14.76 7.60 0.51
CA ALA A 207 13.75 8.12 -0.41
C ALA A 207 13.08 7.02 -1.23
N ALA A 208 13.84 6.03 -1.70
CA ALA A 208 13.33 4.89 -2.46
C ALA A 208 12.45 3.99 -1.59
N ARG A 209 12.80 3.78 -0.32
CA ARG A 209 11.94 3.05 0.64
C ARG A 209 10.60 3.76 0.83
N MET A 210 10.58 5.08 0.95
CA MET A 210 9.33 5.86 1.05
C MET A 210 8.50 5.78 -0.24
N GLU A 211 9.12 5.80 -1.42
CA GLU A 211 8.40 5.61 -2.68
C GLU A 211 7.86 4.18 -2.81
N VAL A 212 8.60 3.17 -2.34
CA VAL A 212 8.09 1.81 -2.26
C VAL A 212 6.86 1.73 -1.37
N ASP A 213 6.85 2.36 -0.19
CA ASP A 213 5.68 2.35 0.70
C ASP A 213 4.42 2.88 -0.02
N LYS A 214 4.58 3.92 -0.86
CA LYS A 214 3.48 4.45 -1.69
C LYS A 214 3.07 3.48 -2.78
N ILE A 215 4.02 2.87 -3.49
CA ILE A 215 3.76 1.88 -4.54
C ILE A 215 2.98 0.68 -3.96
N MET A 216 3.32 0.26 -2.74
CA MET A 216 2.67 -0.86 -2.05
C MET A 216 1.19 -0.60 -1.71
N LEU A 217 0.74 0.66 -1.66
CA LEU A 217 -0.67 1.05 -1.48
C LEU A 217 -1.46 1.11 -2.81
N THR A 218 -0.81 0.79 -3.93
CA THR A 218 -1.47 0.72 -5.25
C THR A 218 -1.68 -0.73 -5.67
N ASP A 219 -2.22 -0.94 -6.87
CA ASP A 219 -2.34 -2.28 -7.47
C ASP A 219 -1.02 -2.78 -8.08
N ALA A 220 0.03 -1.95 -8.13
CA ALA A 220 1.31 -2.28 -8.74
C ALA A 220 1.97 -3.58 -8.22
N PRO A 221 1.90 -3.94 -6.91
CA PRO A 221 2.43 -5.22 -6.41
C PRO A 221 1.78 -6.47 -7.00
N LEU A 222 0.58 -6.34 -7.58
CA LEU A 222 -0.15 -7.43 -8.25
C LEU A 222 0.04 -7.43 -9.77
N LEU A 223 0.72 -6.43 -10.33
CA LEU A 223 0.88 -6.23 -11.77
C LEU A 223 2.32 -6.40 -12.22
N PHE A 224 3.30 -6.03 -11.38
CA PHE A 224 4.70 -5.98 -11.77
C PHE A 224 5.62 -6.75 -10.80
N PRO A 225 6.70 -7.36 -11.31
CA PRO A 225 7.75 -7.95 -10.49
C PRO A 225 8.39 -6.96 -9.51
N PRO A 226 8.87 -7.43 -8.33
CA PRO A 226 9.48 -6.57 -7.31
C PRO A 226 10.69 -5.78 -7.82
N GLY A 227 11.50 -6.36 -8.73
CA GLY A 227 12.63 -5.65 -9.33
C GLY A 227 12.21 -4.45 -10.19
N GLN A 228 11.09 -4.55 -10.93
CA GLN A 228 10.57 -3.43 -11.71
C GLN A 228 10.01 -2.32 -10.80
N LEU A 229 9.31 -2.72 -9.73
CA LEU A 229 8.80 -1.78 -8.72
C LEU A 229 9.93 -1.04 -8.00
N ALA A 230 11.00 -1.76 -7.64
CA ALA A 230 12.19 -1.17 -7.03
C ALA A 230 12.88 -0.15 -7.94
N LEU A 231 13.05 -0.46 -9.24
CA LEU A 231 13.60 0.49 -10.21
C LEU A 231 12.69 1.71 -10.41
N ALA A 232 11.37 1.51 -10.43
CA ALA A 232 10.42 2.61 -10.50
C ALA A 232 10.54 3.53 -9.28
N ALA A 233 10.63 2.96 -8.07
CA ALA A 233 10.86 3.71 -6.84
C ALA A 233 12.17 4.50 -6.90
N LEU A 234 13.29 3.85 -7.22
CA LEU A 234 14.61 4.49 -7.33
C LEU A 234 14.62 5.64 -8.34
N ARG A 235 13.97 5.45 -9.49
CA ARG A 235 13.82 6.50 -10.49
C ARG A 235 13.03 7.69 -9.95
N SER A 236 11.87 7.44 -9.32
CA SER A 236 11.03 8.49 -8.75
C SER A 236 11.76 9.26 -7.64
N SER A 237 12.51 8.56 -6.77
CA SER A 237 13.33 9.19 -5.74
C SER A 237 14.47 10.03 -6.33
N ASN A 238 15.11 9.56 -7.40
CA ASN A 238 16.16 10.32 -8.06
C ASN A 238 15.64 11.55 -8.80
N GLU A 239 14.41 11.53 -9.32
CA GLU A 239 13.78 12.72 -9.93
C GLU A 239 13.55 13.84 -8.89
N ILE A 240 13.29 13.47 -7.63
CA ILE A 240 13.10 14.40 -6.51
C ILE A 240 14.43 14.94 -6.00
N GLU A 241 15.38 14.04 -5.72
CA GLU A 241 16.65 14.39 -5.07
C GLU A 241 17.71 14.91 -6.07
N GLN A 242 17.57 14.62 -7.38
CA GLN A 242 18.51 14.96 -8.46
C GLN A 242 19.95 14.52 -8.18
N LEU A 243 20.14 13.42 -7.45
CA LEU A 243 21.45 12.99 -6.96
C LEU A 243 22.27 12.26 -8.01
N ILE A 244 21.62 11.66 -9.01
CA ILE A 244 22.29 10.82 -10.00
C ILE A 244 21.94 11.29 -11.40
N SER A 245 22.99 11.64 -12.15
CA SER A 245 22.91 11.91 -13.57
C SER A 245 23.47 10.70 -14.33
N ILE A 246 22.59 9.94 -14.97
CA ILE A 246 22.99 8.89 -15.90
C ILE A 246 23.22 9.55 -17.26
N ARG A 247 24.49 9.76 -17.63
CA ARG A 247 24.88 10.24 -18.97
C ARG A 247 25.63 9.12 -19.70
N GLY A 248 24.93 8.40 -20.57
CA GLY A 248 25.48 7.24 -21.28
C GLY A 248 25.74 6.07 -20.32
N ASN A 249 26.89 5.39 -20.45
CA ASN A 249 27.29 4.28 -19.57
C ASN A 249 27.93 4.73 -18.24
N ASN A 250 27.99 6.04 -17.96
CA ASN A 250 28.60 6.56 -16.74
C ASN A 250 27.53 7.04 -15.77
N LEU A 251 27.47 6.41 -14.59
CA LEU A 251 26.78 6.92 -13.40
C LEU A 251 27.68 7.97 -12.72
N ARG A 252 27.17 9.19 -12.58
CA ARG A 252 27.79 10.23 -11.75
C ARG A 252 26.84 10.61 -10.62
N ILE A 253 27.34 10.52 -9.40
CA ILE A 253 26.69 11.11 -8.22
C ILE A 253 26.97 12.62 -8.28
N GLU A 254 25.93 13.41 -8.52
CA GLU A 254 26.00 14.86 -8.43
C GLU A 254 25.97 15.24 -6.96
N LYS A 255 27.13 15.62 -6.40
CA LYS A 255 27.20 16.17 -5.04
C LYS A 255 26.31 17.42 -4.97
N GLY A 256 25.24 17.33 -4.20
CA GLY A 256 24.15 18.31 -4.14
C GLY A 256 24.64 19.76 -4.07
N GLY A 257 24.44 20.49 -5.17
CA GLY A 257 24.50 21.94 -5.19
C GLY A 257 23.13 22.48 -4.79
N SER A 258 22.98 22.93 -3.54
CA SER A 258 21.79 23.63 -3.03
C SER A 258 21.42 24.82 -3.92
N LYS A 259 20.60 24.62 -4.95
CA LYS A 259 19.93 25.71 -5.66
C LYS A 259 18.74 26.15 -4.83
N LYS A 260 18.98 27.09 -3.90
CA LYS A 260 17.94 27.94 -3.30
C LYS A 260 17.07 28.49 -4.43
N ARG A 261 15.80 28.10 -4.46
CA ARG A 261 14.76 28.77 -5.25
C ARG A 261 14.63 30.21 -4.75
N GLU A 262 15.27 31.16 -5.43
CA GLU A 262 14.99 32.58 -5.26
C GLU A 262 13.55 32.85 -5.70
N LYS A 263 12.65 33.03 -4.74
CA LYS A 263 11.38 33.72 -4.95
C LYS A 263 11.71 35.19 -5.25
N LYS A 264 11.75 35.57 -6.53
CA LYS A 264 11.73 36.98 -6.94
C LYS A 264 10.43 37.62 -6.45
N SER A 265 10.49 38.36 -5.34
CA SER A 265 9.45 39.31 -4.96
C SER A 265 9.50 40.47 -5.96
N LYS A 266 8.40 40.69 -6.68
CA LYS A 266 8.19 41.94 -7.41
C LYS A 266 7.74 43.00 -6.41
N HIS A 267 8.68 43.69 -5.77
CA HIS A 267 8.44 45.01 -5.20
C HIS A 267 8.96 46.05 -6.18
N LYS A 268 8.04 46.65 -6.95
CA LYS A 268 8.32 47.84 -7.77
C LYS A 268 8.57 49.01 -6.82
N SER A 269 9.83 49.35 -6.59
CA SER A 269 10.20 50.70 -6.14
C SER A 269 10.09 51.64 -7.34
N LYS A 270 9.10 52.54 -7.31
CA LYS A 270 9.10 53.72 -8.18
C LYS A 270 10.12 54.70 -7.62
N LYS A 271 11.16 54.99 -8.41
CA LYS A 271 12.12 56.07 -8.18
C LYS A 271 11.41 57.43 -8.23
N SER A 272 11.69 58.22 -7.21
CA SER A 272 11.53 59.68 -7.16
C SER A 272 12.74 60.37 -7.78
N SER A 273 12.52 61.30 -8.71
CA SER A 273 13.20 62.61 -8.79
C SER A 273 12.77 63.28 -10.10
N ASP A 274 12.01 64.37 -10.01
CA ASP A 274 12.47 65.69 -10.46
C ASP A 274 11.35 66.72 -10.26
N ALA A 275 11.71 67.78 -9.53
CA ALA A 275 10.89 68.96 -9.25
C ALA A 275 10.83 69.88 -10.49
N PRO A 276 9.91 70.86 -10.53
CA PRO A 276 10.21 72.14 -9.88
C PRO A 276 9.04 72.74 -9.10
N ASN A 277 9.39 73.56 -8.11
CA ASN A 277 8.50 74.31 -7.24
C ASN A 277 8.42 75.78 -7.69
N LEU A 278 7.34 76.47 -7.25
CA LEU A 278 6.96 77.90 -7.33
C LEU A 278 5.87 78.23 -8.38
N PRO A 279 4.92 79.14 -8.05
CA PRO A 279 5.09 80.31 -7.18
C PRO A 279 4.12 80.45 -5.99
N SER A 280 4.56 81.27 -5.05
CA SER A 280 3.84 81.91 -3.94
C SER A 280 2.67 82.78 -4.39
N LEU A 281 1.60 82.87 -3.58
CA LEU A 281 0.87 84.13 -3.32
C LEU A 281 -0.08 83.98 -2.12
N ASN A 282 -0.15 85.07 -1.37
CA ASN A 282 -0.84 85.33 -0.10
C ASN A 282 -2.37 85.30 -0.23
N GLU A 283 -3.06 84.81 0.80
CA GLU A 283 -3.96 85.52 1.75
C GLU A 283 -4.68 84.50 2.64
#